data_AF-A0A9E5DGQ1-F1
#
_entry.id   AF-A0A9E5DGQ1-F1
#
_cell.length_a   1.000
_cell.length_b   1.000
_cell.length_c   1.000
_cell.angle_alpha   90.00
_cell.angle_beta   90.00
_cell.angle_gamma   90.00
#
_symmetry.space_group_name_H-M   'P 1'
#
loop_
_entity.id
_entity.type
_entity.pdbx_description
1 polymer ?
#
loop_
_entity_poly.entity_id
_entity_poly.type
_entity_poly.pdbx_seq_one_letter_code
_entity_poly.pdbx_strand_id
1 'polypeptide(L)' 'MGRTQPSFTAAIDAELEKLFRLANRLDYPCFRDVILEASRRVRYFQSALYDEVTDPQEILMLAIISVLAEMSCNGRVRH' A
#
# COMPACT_ATOMS: atom_id res chain seq x y z
N MET A 1 -0.49 -27.03 -16.73
CA MET A 1 -0.91 -25.72 -17.26
C MET A 1 -0.35 -24.65 -16.34
N GLY A 2 0.61 -23.86 -16.79
CA GLY A 2 1.28 -22.86 -15.97
C GLY A 2 0.29 -21.78 -15.55
N ARG A 3 0.26 -21.44 -14.25
CA ARG A 3 -0.53 -20.31 -13.76
C ARG A 3 -0.01 -19.06 -14.46
N THR A 4 -0.87 -18.40 -15.24
CA THR A 4 -0.59 -17.09 -15.82
C THR A 4 -0.16 -16.16 -14.70
N GLN A 5 0.99 -15.48 -14.85
CA GLN A 5 1.40 -14.49 -13.87
C GLN A 5 0.31 -13.42 -13.78
N PRO A 6 -0.19 -13.09 -12.57
CA PRO A 6 -1.11 -11.98 -12.40
C PRO A 6 -0.43 -10.70 -12.90
N SER A 7 -1.22 -9.77 -13.45
CA SER A 7 -0.68 -8.46 -13.78
C SER A 7 -0.11 -7.82 -12.52
N PHE A 8 0.90 -6.96 -12.70
CA PHE A 8 1.54 -6.27 -11.58
C PHE A 8 0.51 -5.50 -10.72
N THR A 9 -0.48 -4.88 -11.36
CA THR A 9 -1.63 -4.25 -10.68
C THR A 9 -2.46 -5.27 -9.88
N ALA A 10 -2.77 -6.44 -10.43
CA ALA A 10 -3.50 -7.47 -9.71
C ALA A 10 -2.71 -8.02 -8.50
N ALA A 11 -1.38 -8.08 -8.61
CA ALA A 11 -0.53 -8.46 -7.50
C ALA A 11 -0.56 -7.42 -6.37
N ILE A 12 -0.53 -6.13 -6.71
CA ILE A 12 -0.72 -5.03 -5.75
C ILE A 12 -2.09 -5.12 -5.07
N ASP A 13 -3.16 -5.32 -5.83
CA ASP A 13 -4.53 -5.43 -5.30
C ASP A 13 -4.64 -6.58 -4.30
N ALA A 14 -3.99 -7.72 -4.59
CA ALA A 14 -3.94 -8.86 -3.69
C ALA A 14 -3.16 -8.56 -2.40
N GLU A 15 -2.07 -7.80 -2.45
CA GLU A 15 -1.35 -7.35 -1.24
C GLU A 15 -2.19 -6.38 -0.40
N LEU A 16 -2.88 -5.42 -1.04
CA LEU A 16 -3.80 -4.51 -0.36
C LEU A 16 -4.92 -5.28 0.37
N GLU A 17 -5.51 -6.29 -0.27
CA GLU A 17 -6.55 -7.11 0.34
C GLU A 17 -6.04 -7.88 1.58
N LYS A 18 -4.80 -8.38 1.54
CA LYS A 18 -4.18 -9.00 2.73
C LYS A 18 -4.06 -8.00 3.88
N LEU A 19 -3.62 -6.76 3.60
CA LEU A 19 -3.50 -5.73 4.62
C LEU A 19 -4.86 -5.31 5.19
N PHE A 20 -5.89 -5.14 4.37
CA PHE A 20 -7.24 -4.86 4.86
C PHE A 20 -7.79 -5.97 5.75
N ARG A 21 -7.60 -7.24 5.35
CA ARG A 21 -7.99 -8.38 6.18
C ARG A 21 -7.24 -8.40 7.51
N LEU A 22 -5.95 -8.08 7.51
CA LEU A 22 -5.15 -7.98 8.72
C LEU A 22 -5.63 -6.84 9.63
N ALA A 23 -5.85 -5.65 9.08
CA ALA A 23 -6.32 -4.49 9.84
C ALA A 23 -7.68 -4.73 10.50
N ASN A 24 -8.61 -5.40 9.79
CA ASN A 24 -9.89 -5.80 10.35
C ASN A 24 -9.75 -6.85 11.47
N ARG A 25 -8.81 -7.80 11.33
CA ARG A 25 -8.55 -8.83 12.36
C ARG A 25 -7.92 -8.25 13.62
N LEU A 26 -7.11 -7.21 13.48
CA LEU A 26 -6.42 -6.55 14.58
C LEU A 26 -7.30 -5.49 15.28
N ASP A 27 -8.50 -5.22 14.76
CA ASP A 27 -9.37 -4.13 15.20
C ASP A 27 -8.60 -2.81 15.38
N TYR A 28 -7.82 -2.45 14.36
CA TYR A 28 -6.95 -1.27 14.39
C TYR A 28 -7.40 -0.22 13.36
N PRO A 29 -8.35 0.67 13.72
CA PRO A 29 -8.93 1.66 12.80
C PRO A 29 -7.89 2.56 12.15
N CYS A 30 -6.91 3.06 12.92
CA CYS A 30 -5.87 3.94 12.38
C CYS A 30 -5.03 3.25 11.30
N PHE A 31 -4.72 1.96 11.48
CA PHE A 31 -3.99 1.19 10.47
C PHE A 31 -4.84 0.98 9.21
N ARG A 32 -6.14 0.72 9.36
CA ARG A 32 -7.09 0.64 8.24
C ARG A 32 -7.16 1.94 7.46
N ASP A 33 -7.18 3.09 8.14
CA ASP A 33 -7.19 4.42 7.50
C ASP A 33 -5.90 4.68 6.72
N VAL A 34 -4.75 4.29 7.28
CA VAL A 34 -3.46 4.37 6.58
C VAL A 34 -3.45 3.51 5.32
N ILE A 35 -3.93 2.26 5.39
CA ILE A 35 -4.01 1.37 4.21
C ILE A 35 -4.97 1.95 3.16
N LEU A 36 -6.12 2.47 3.58
CA LEU A 36 -7.09 3.08 2.69
C LEU A 36 -6.49 4.28 1.94
N GLU A 37 -5.79 5.15 2.65
CA GLU A 37 -5.13 6.31 2.05
C GLU A 37 -3.96 5.88 1.16
N ALA A 38 -3.18 4.88 1.58
CA ALA A 38 -2.07 4.34 0.80
C ALA A 38 -2.56 3.75 -0.53
N SER A 39 -3.70 3.04 -0.53
CA SER A 39 -4.29 2.45 -1.74
C SER A 39 -4.55 3.48 -2.85
N ARG A 40 -4.86 4.72 -2.48
CA ARG A 40 -5.09 5.83 -3.44
C ARG A 40 -3.79 6.31 -4.07
N ARG A 41 -2.66 6.08 -3.40
CA ARG A 41 -1.33 6.58 -3.80
C ARG A 41 -0.51 5.58 -4.57
N VAL A 42 -0.85 4.29 -4.49
CA VAL A 42 -0.11 3.21 -5.16
C VAL A 42 0.15 3.52 -6.64
N ARG A 43 -0.86 4.04 -7.36
CA ARG A 43 -0.70 4.37 -8.78
C ARG A 43 0.41 5.41 -9.05
N TYR A 44 0.60 6.38 -8.15
CA TYR A 44 1.67 7.37 -8.30
C TYR A 44 3.04 6.71 -8.22
N PHE A 45 3.25 5.82 -7.26
CA PHE A 45 4.50 5.08 -7.10
C PHE A 45 4.70 4.06 -8.23
N GLN A 46 3.64 3.37 -8.64
CA GLN A 46 3.68 2.45 -9.79
C GLN A 46 4.09 3.16 -11.08
N SER A 47 3.59 4.37 -11.31
CA SER A 47 3.99 5.17 -12.48
C SER A 47 5.40 5.74 -12.33
N ALA A 48 5.80 6.16 -11.14
CA ALA A 48 7.13 6.73 -10.89
C ALA A 48 8.26 5.68 -10.99
N LEU A 49 7.96 4.42 -10.68
CA LEU A 49 8.90 3.30 -10.70
C LEU A 49 8.69 2.37 -11.91
N TYR A 50 8.01 2.84 -12.95
CA TYR A 50 7.64 1.99 -14.09
C TYR A 50 8.84 1.34 -14.80
N ASP A 51 9.94 2.09 -14.93
CA ASP A 51 11.18 1.61 -15.56
C ASP A 51 12.12 0.89 -14.59
N GLU A 52 11.78 0.86 -13.29
CA GLU A 52 12.60 0.27 -12.23
C GLU A 52 12.12 -1.16 -11.93
N VAL A 53 13.07 -2.07 -11.65
CA VAL A 53 12.74 -3.42 -11.19
C VAL A 53 12.19 -3.31 -9.77
N THR A 54 10.87 -3.36 -9.63
CA THR A 54 10.19 -3.07 -8.37
C THR A 54 9.17 -4.16 -8.07
N ASP A 55 9.08 -4.58 -6.80
CA ASP A 55 8.09 -5.56 -6.36
C ASP A 55 6.76 -4.90 -5.94
N PRO A 56 5.60 -5.58 -6.04
CA PRO A 56 4.32 -5.05 -5.57
C PRO A 56 4.33 -4.62 -4.09
N GLN A 57 5.08 -5.35 -3.26
CA GLN A 57 5.22 -5.07 -1.83
C GLN A 57 6.00 -3.78 -1.57
N GLU A 58 7.00 -3.49 -2.40
CA GLU A 58 7.82 -2.28 -2.29
C GLU A 58 6.99 -1.04 -2.61
N ILE A 59 6.19 -1.08 -3.67
CA ILE A 59 5.26 0.01 -4.01
C ILE A 59 4.26 0.26 -2.89
N LEU A 60 3.70 -0.81 -2.33
CA LEU A 60 2.75 -0.71 -1.24
C LEU A 60 3.40 -0.13 0.02
N MET A 61 4.64 -0.54 0.32
CA MET A 61 5.43 -0.01 1.42
C MET A 61 5.70 1.49 1.24
N LEU A 62 6.13 1.93 0.05
CA LEU A 62 6.34 3.34 -0.25
C LEU A 62 5.04 4.15 -0.13
N ALA A 63 3.92 3.60 -0.60
CA ALA A 63 2.62 4.23 -0.45
C ALA A 63 2.25 4.41 1.03
N ILE A 64 2.43 3.39 1.87
CA ILE A 64 2.19 3.47 3.32
C ILE A 64 3.11 4.49 3.99
N ILE A 65 4.42 4.44 3.69
CA ILE A 65 5.40 5.40 4.21
C ILE A 65 5.00 6.83 3.85
N SER A 66 4.54 7.07 2.61
CA SER A 66 4.12 8.41 2.18
C SER A 66 2.95 8.96 3.02
N VAL A 67 2.00 8.09 3.39
CA VAL A 67 0.86 8.46 4.25
C VAL A 67 1.35 8.79 5.65
N LEU A 68 2.20 7.94 6.23
CA LEU A 68 2.76 8.15 7.56
C LEU A 68 3.64 9.41 7.62
N ALA A 69 4.45 9.66 6.59
CA ALA A 69 5.26 10.86 6.45
C ALA A 69 4.39 12.11 6.38
N GLU A 70 3.32 12.10 5.59
CA GLU A 70 2.38 13.23 5.53
C GLU A 70 1.66 13.46 6.87
N MET A 71 1.22 12.39 7.54
CA MET A 71 0.62 12.50 8.87
C MET A 71 1.60 13.07 9.90
N SER A 72 2.89 12.73 9.79
CA SER A 72 3.95 13.25 10.65
C SER A 72 4.21 14.74 10.36
N CYS A 73 4.35 15.12 9.09
CA CYS A 73 4.55 16.52 8.67
C CYS A 73 3.35 17.42 9.03
N ASN A 74 2.13 16.88 8.99
CA ASN A 74 0.89 17.61 9.30
C ASN A 74 0.48 17.52 10.79
N GLY A 75 1.34 16.99 11.68
CA GLY A 75 1.11 16.94 13.12
C GLY A 75 -0.01 15.99 13.59
N ARG A 76 -0.39 15.00 12.78
CA ARG A 76 -1.44 14.01 13.10
C ARG A 76 -0.94 12.78 13.86
N VAL A 77 0.39 12.59 13.98
CA VAL A 77 0.95 11.55 14.84
C VAL A 77 0.99 12.08 16.27
N ARG A 78 -0.12 11.91 16.99
CA ARG A 78 -0.09 12.07 18.46
C ARG A 78 0.58 10.82 19.03
N HIS A 79 1.80 11.03 19.55
CA HIS A 79 2.47 10.10 20.46
C HIS A 79 1.64 9.81 21.70
#